data_AF-A0A970FBX5-F1
#
_entry.id   AF-A0A970FBX5-F1
#
_cell.length_a   1.000
_cell.length_b   1.000
_cell.length_c   1.000
_cell.angle_alpha   90.00
_cell.angle_beta   90.00
_cell.angle_gamma   90.00
#
_symmetry.space_group_name_H-M   'P 1'
#
loop_
_entity.id
_entity.type
_entity.pdbx_description
1 polymer ?
#
loop_
_entity_poly.entity_id
_entity_poly.type
_entity_poly.pdbx_seq_one_letter_code
_entity_poly.pdbx_strand_id
1 'polypeptide(L)'
;MFGLAVTGNFPSFKAASRVISSTFYDGVVDVASLLGFLFVLPIFNRISGVAAPFFEPILGGILPTTTLGLVLAFIIIAPSGLFRGPLTIFGAGAATVGVINAIGTFATPFLFTLMYVPTIAMNLSQCPTQSWNMWALNHSKVSVKDFLKTGLFWTWLITAINLVLVYFIFG
;
A
#
# COMPACT_ATOMS: atom_id res chain seq x y z
N MET A 1 23.45 -14.03 9.38
CA MET A 1 24.52 -14.51 10.30
C MET A 1 23.93 -15.07 11.58
N PHE A 2 23.25 -14.27 12.41
CA PHE A 2 22.60 -14.73 13.65
C PHE A 2 21.65 -15.94 13.44
N GLY A 3 20.74 -15.89 12.47
CA GLY A 3 19.84 -17.02 12.18
C GLY A 3 20.54 -18.31 11.72
N LEU A 4 21.69 -18.22 11.05
CA LEU A 4 22.49 -19.39 10.65
C LEU A 4 23.27 -19.97 11.84
N ALA A 5 23.69 -19.12 12.79
CA ALA A 5 24.36 -19.54 14.01
C ALA A 5 23.39 -20.27 14.97
N VAL A 6 22.15 -19.77 15.10
CA VAL A 6 21.12 -20.35 15.97
C VAL A 6 20.55 -21.67 15.43
N THR A 7 20.55 -21.86 14.11
CA THR A 7 20.02 -23.08 13.45
C THR A 7 21.06 -24.20 13.29
N GLY A 8 22.29 -24.02 13.78
CA GLY A 8 23.37 -25.01 13.65
C GLY A 8 23.94 -25.17 12.24
N ASN A 9 23.45 -24.41 11.26
CA ASN A 9 23.88 -24.42 9.85
C ASN A 9 25.10 -23.51 9.60
N PHE A 10 26.05 -23.46 10.53
CA PHE A 10 27.27 -22.63 10.43
C PHE A 10 28.57 -23.47 10.33
N PRO A 11 28.70 -24.40 9.36
CA PRO A 11 29.86 -25.30 9.34
C PRO A 11 31.17 -24.62 8.88
N SER A 12 31.11 -23.58 8.04
CA SER A 12 32.28 -22.74 7.69
C SER A 12 31.85 -21.38 7.14
N PHE A 13 32.74 -20.38 7.20
CA PHE A 13 32.51 -19.05 6.63
C PHE A 13 32.16 -19.10 5.13
N LYS A 14 32.78 -20.03 4.39
CA LYS A 14 32.55 -20.23 2.96
C LYS A 14 31.20 -20.88 2.64
N ALA A 15 30.72 -21.78 3.50
CA ALA A 15 29.39 -22.36 3.37
C ALA A 15 28.30 -21.35 3.76
N ALA A 16 28.52 -20.61 4.85
CA ALA A 16 27.61 -19.55 5.28
C ALA A 16 27.50 -18.43 4.23
N SER A 17 28.61 -18.00 3.64
CA SER A 17 28.58 -16.99 2.57
C SER A 17 27.85 -17.48 1.33
N ARG A 18 28.03 -18.75 0.95
CA ARG A 18 27.30 -19.35 -0.18
C ARG A 18 25.79 -19.39 0.06
N VAL A 19 25.36 -19.84 1.25
CA VAL A 19 23.94 -19.90 1.62
C VAL A 19 23.31 -18.51 1.66
N ILE A 20 24.01 -17.53 2.23
CA ILE A 20 23.56 -16.14 2.23
C ILE A 20 23.38 -15.64 0.80
N SER A 21 24.41 -15.79 -0.05
CA SER A 21 24.35 -15.31 -1.44
C SER A 21 23.26 -15.99 -2.25
N SER A 22 23.05 -17.30 -2.09
CA SER A 22 21.97 -18.00 -2.81
C SER A 22 20.58 -17.55 -2.32
N THR A 23 20.40 -17.37 -1.01
CA THR A 23 19.12 -16.90 -0.44
C THR A 23 18.81 -15.48 -0.87
N PHE A 24 19.81 -14.60 -0.98
CA PHE A 24 19.63 -13.26 -1.53
C PHE A 24 19.24 -13.30 -3.01
N TYR A 25 19.86 -14.18 -3.80
CA TYR A 25 19.50 -14.34 -5.20
C TYR A 25 18.04 -14.79 -5.36
N ASP A 26 17.65 -15.85 -4.66
CA ASP A 26 16.28 -16.37 -4.69
C ASP A 26 15.27 -15.31 -4.23
N GLY A 27 15.60 -14.58 -3.16
CA GLY A 27 14.78 -13.48 -2.66
C GLY A 27 14.58 -12.36 -3.68
N VAL A 28 15.60 -12.02 -4.48
CA VAL A 28 15.50 -11.02 -5.56
C VAL A 28 14.66 -11.55 -6.72
N VAL A 29 14.83 -12.81 -7.11
CA VAL A 29 14.06 -13.45 -8.18
C VAL A 29 12.57 -13.51 -7.83
N ASP A 30 12.23 -13.87 -6.60
CA ASP A 30 10.85 -13.94 -6.11
C ASP A 30 10.13 -12.59 -6.13
N VAL A 31 10.86 -11.47 -6.00
CA VAL A 31 10.30 -10.11 -6.00
C VAL A 31 10.58 -9.33 -7.28
N ALA A 32 11.14 -9.94 -8.32
CA ALA A 32 11.56 -9.26 -9.54
C ALA A 32 10.39 -8.53 -10.24
N SER A 33 9.21 -9.14 -10.29
CA SER A 33 8.00 -8.53 -10.86
C SER A 33 7.53 -7.31 -10.07
N LEU A 34 7.62 -7.38 -8.73
CA LEU A 34 7.32 -6.25 -7.84
C LEU A 34 8.30 -5.10 -8.04
N LEU A 35 9.59 -5.39 -8.18
CA LEU A 35 10.62 -4.38 -8.47
C LEU A 35 10.34 -3.68 -9.80
N GLY A 36 10.00 -4.42 -10.86
CA GLY A 36 9.62 -3.84 -12.15
C GLY A 36 8.45 -2.85 -12.02
N PHE A 37 7.40 -3.23 -11.31
CA PHE A 37 6.28 -2.32 -11.03
C PHE A 37 6.72 -1.10 -10.20
N LEU A 38 7.53 -1.29 -9.17
CA LEU A 38 8.01 -0.22 -8.30
C LEU A 38 8.89 0.80 -9.03
N PHE A 39 9.57 0.42 -10.11
CA PHE A 39 10.32 1.37 -10.94
C PHE A 39 9.43 2.21 -11.86
N VAL A 40 8.29 1.67 -12.29
CA VAL A 40 7.32 2.40 -13.13
C VAL A 40 6.50 3.39 -12.29
N LEU A 41 6.24 3.08 -11.02
CA LEU A 41 5.38 3.89 -10.15
C LEU A 41 5.86 5.36 -9.99
N PRO A 42 7.14 5.67 -9.75
CA PRO A 42 7.61 7.06 -9.65
C PRO A 42 7.42 7.85 -10.95
N ILE A 43 7.56 7.20 -12.11
CA ILE A 43 7.35 7.81 -13.42
C ILE A 43 5.87 8.20 -13.56
N PHE A 44 4.96 7.27 -13.24
CA PHE A 44 3.53 7.52 -13.21
C PHE A 44 3.20 8.69 -12.26
N ASN A 45 3.65 8.62 -11.01
CA ASN A 45 3.38 9.66 -10.00
C ASN A 45 3.89 11.05 -10.42
N ARG A 46 5.04 11.12 -11.10
CA ARG A 46 5.56 12.38 -11.63
C ARG A 46 4.67 12.96 -12.72
N ILE A 47 4.21 12.13 -13.65
CA ILE A 47 3.31 12.55 -14.75
C ILE A 47 1.94 12.92 -14.19
N SER A 48 1.40 12.14 -13.26
CA SER A 48 0.11 12.42 -12.64
C SER A 48 0.09 13.74 -11.88
N GLY A 49 1.20 14.12 -11.24
CA GLY A 49 1.32 15.45 -10.60
C GLY A 49 1.21 16.60 -11.60
N VAL A 50 1.76 16.44 -12.82
CA VAL A 50 1.61 17.41 -13.91
C VAL A 50 0.19 17.41 -14.48
N ALA A 51 -0.46 16.24 -14.49
CA ALA A 51 -1.82 16.11 -14.99
C ALA A 51 -2.91 16.53 -13.98
N ALA A 52 -2.58 16.67 -12.69
CA ALA A 52 -3.52 16.96 -11.62
C ALA A 52 -4.43 18.19 -11.87
N PRO A 53 -3.95 19.32 -12.42
CA PRO A 53 -4.81 20.47 -12.72
C PRO A 53 -5.90 20.20 -13.77
N PHE A 54 -5.68 19.24 -14.68
CA PHE A 54 -6.69 18.86 -15.68
C PHE A 54 -7.84 18.04 -15.07
N PHE A 55 -7.62 17.42 -13.92
CA PHE A 55 -8.64 16.65 -13.22
C PHE A 55 -9.52 17.52 -12.31
N GLU A 56 -9.09 18.73 -11.96
CA GLU A 56 -9.85 19.67 -11.14
C GLU A 56 -11.25 19.98 -11.70
N PRO A 57 -11.42 20.39 -12.99
CA PRO A 57 -12.75 20.68 -13.52
C PRO A 57 -13.66 19.45 -13.67
N ILE A 58 -13.08 18.24 -13.67
CA ILE A 58 -13.82 16.98 -13.81
C ILE A 58 -14.25 16.43 -12.45
N LEU A 59 -13.38 16.52 -11.44
CA LEU A 59 -13.58 15.95 -10.11
C LEU A 59 -14.08 16.95 -9.09
N GLY A 60 -13.94 18.26 -9.32
CA GLY A 60 -14.38 19.31 -8.41
C GLY A 60 -15.90 19.31 -8.14
N GLY A 61 -16.71 18.83 -9.09
CA GLY A 61 -18.16 18.67 -8.90
C GLY A 61 -18.58 17.38 -8.18
N ILE A 62 -17.68 16.39 -8.09
CA ILE A 62 -17.97 15.05 -7.53
C ILE A 62 -17.34 14.89 -6.14
N LEU A 63 -16.28 15.63 -5.84
CA LEU A 63 -15.59 15.54 -4.56
C LEU A 63 -16.42 16.19 -3.44
N PRO A 64 -16.66 15.47 -2.33
CA PRO A 64 -17.36 16.04 -1.17
C PRO A 64 -16.61 17.26 -0.65
N THR A 65 -17.32 18.34 -0.34
CA THR A 65 -16.75 19.56 0.25
C THR A 65 -16.60 19.48 1.78
N THR A 66 -17.15 18.43 2.40
CA THR A 66 -17.10 18.22 3.85
C THR A 66 -16.09 17.14 4.22
N THR A 67 -15.40 17.32 5.36
CA THR A 67 -14.43 16.34 5.89
C THR A 67 -15.08 14.98 6.13
N LEU A 68 -16.31 14.99 6.67
CA LEU A 68 -17.11 13.78 6.89
C LEU A 68 -17.50 13.09 5.56
N GLY A 69 -17.90 13.84 4.55
CA GLY A 69 -18.23 13.29 3.23
C GLY A 69 -17.03 12.61 2.57
N LEU A 70 -15.85 13.21 2.69
CA LEU A 70 -14.61 12.63 2.16
C LEU A 70 -14.23 11.33 2.89
N VAL A 71 -14.36 11.31 4.22
CA VAL A 71 -14.11 10.11 5.04
C VAL A 71 -15.05 8.97 4.64
N LEU A 72 -16.36 9.23 4.51
CA LEU A 72 -17.33 8.21 4.09
C LEU A 72 -17.05 7.70 2.69
N ALA A 73 -16.71 8.58 1.74
CA ALA A 73 -16.30 8.17 0.41
C ALA A 73 -15.10 7.22 0.50
N PHE A 74 -14.05 7.59 1.24
CA PHE A 74 -12.85 6.77 1.43
C PHE A 74 -13.14 5.40 2.05
N ILE A 75 -14.08 5.30 2.99
CA ILE A 75 -14.51 4.03 3.56
C ILE A 75 -15.12 3.12 2.48
N ILE A 76 -15.99 3.66 1.64
CA ILE A 76 -16.67 2.89 0.58
C ILE A 76 -15.64 2.44 -0.47
N ILE A 77 -14.74 3.32 -0.89
CA ILE A 77 -13.75 3.01 -1.92
C ILE A 77 -12.47 2.37 -1.35
N ALA A 78 -12.34 2.17 -0.04
CA ALA A 78 -11.16 1.58 0.62
C ALA A 78 -10.63 0.28 -0.06
N PRO A 79 -11.48 -0.66 -0.53
CA PRO A 79 -11.01 -1.85 -1.26
C PRO A 79 -10.17 -1.55 -2.50
N SER A 80 -10.34 -0.38 -3.11
CA SER A 80 -9.51 0.08 -4.24
C SER A 80 -8.06 0.37 -3.86
N GLY A 81 -7.71 0.43 -2.56
CA GLY A 81 -6.31 0.55 -2.12
C GLY A 81 -5.46 -0.70 -2.36
N LEU A 82 -6.10 -1.84 -2.64
CA LEU A 82 -5.42 -3.07 -3.07
C LEU A 82 -4.68 -2.87 -4.38
N PHE A 83 -3.63 -3.67 -4.59
CA PHE A 83 -2.79 -3.66 -5.80
C PHE A 83 -2.19 -2.29 -6.14
N ARG A 84 -1.98 -1.48 -5.11
CA ARG A 84 -1.43 -0.12 -5.24
C ARG A 84 -2.34 0.85 -6.02
N GLY A 85 -3.66 0.71 -5.85
CA GLY A 85 -4.67 1.57 -6.48
C GLY A 85 -4.77 3.00 -5.89
N PRO A 86 -5.87 3.73 -6.16
CA PRO A 86 -5.94 5.18 -5.97
C PRO A 86 -5.95 5.65 -4.50
N LEU A 87 -6.10 4.75 -3.53
CA LEU A 87 -6.10 5.11 -2.11
C LEU A 87 -4.80 4.81 -1.38
N THR A 88 -3.74 4.47 -2.10
CA THR A 88 -2.43 4.20 -1.47
C THR A 88 -1.36 5.18 -1.91
N ILE A 89 -0.67 5.79 -0.94
CA ILE A 89 0.43 6.71 -1.22
C ILE A 89 1.60 6.01 -1.92
N PHE A 90 1.80 4.72 -1.64
CA PHE A 90 2.83 3.90 -2.31
C PHE A 90 2.37 3.33 -3.67
N GLY A 91 1.29 3.91 -4.21
CA GLY A 91 0.63 3.51 -5.45
C GLY A 91 0.18 4.71 -6.27
N ALA A 92 -0.98 4.58 -6.90
CA ALA A 92 -1.63 5.67 -7.64
C ALA A 92 -2.20 6.77 -6.72
N GLY A 93 -2.23 6.57 -5.40
CA GLY A 93 -2.80 7.54 -4.47
C GLY A 93 -2.00 8.83 -4.34
N ALA A 94 -0.72 8.87 -4.75
CA ALA A 94 0.00 10.14 -4.85
C ALA A 94 -0.67 11.11 -5.85
N ALA A 95 -1.24 10.58 -6.94
CA ALA A 95 -2.05 11.36 -7.87
C ALA A 95 -3.34 11.86 -7.22
N THR A 96 -4.04 10.98 -6.49
CA THR A 96 -5.27 11.30 -5.78
C THR A 96 -5.06 12.40 -4.73
N VAL A 97 -3.97 12.35 -3.96
CA VAL A 97 -3.61 13.45 -3.04
C VAL A 97 -3.31 14.72 -3.79
N GLY A 98 -2.57 14.65 -4.90
CA GLY A 98 -2.26 15.81 -5.73
C GLY A 98 -3.51 16.54 -6.20
N VAL A 99 -4.52 15.80 -6.66
CA VAL A 99 -5.81 16.36 -7.08
C VAL A 99 -6.58 16.95 -5.90
N ILE A 100 -6.73 16.21 -4.79
CA ILE A 100 -7.49 16.71 -3.63
C ILE A 100 -6.82 17.94 -3.02
N ASN A 101 -5.49 17.97 -2.99
CA ASN A 101 -4.71 19.12 -2.49
C ASN A 101 -4.79 20.33 -3.43
N ALA A 102 -4.89 20.13 -4.75
CA ALA A 102 -5.05 21.22 -5.71
C ALA A 102 -6.38 21.98 -5.53
N ILE A 103 -7.43 21.29 -5.07
CA ILE A 103 -8.74 21.90 -4.79
C ILE A 103 -8.68 22.77 -3.51
N GLY A 104 -7.64 22.63 -2.68
CA GLY A 104 -7.33 23.56 -1.59
C GLY A 104 -8.34 23.59 -0.43
N THR A 105 -9.25 22.62 -0.34
CA THR A 105 -10.37 22.65 0.64
C THR A 105 -10.01 22.02 1.99
N PHE A 106 -8.98 21.17 2.06
CA PHE A 106 -8.70 20.34 3.24
C PHE A 106 -7.31 20.60 3.83
N ALA A 107 -7.18 20.48 5.17
CA ALA A 107 -5.92 20.62 5.85
C ALA A 107 -4.93 19.50 5.47
N THR A 108 -3.66 19.84 5.23
CA THR A 108 -2.60 18.88 4.88
C THR A 108 -2.46 17.71 5.86
N PRO A 109 -2.51 17.91 7.19
CA PRO A 109 -2.44 16.80 8.14
C PRO A 109 -3.62 15.82 8.02
N PHE A 110 -4.81 16.33 7.73
CA PHE A 110 -6.00 15.51 7.50
C PHE A 110 -5.88 14.67 6.24
N LEU A 111 -5.49 15.28 5.10
CA LEU A 111 -5.30 14.54 3.84
C LEU A 111 -4.20 13.47 3.95
N PHE A 112 -3.11 13.78 4.65
CA PHE A 112 -2.03 12.83 4.87
C PHE A 112 -2.51 11.62 5.66
N THR A 113 -3.16 11.83 6.79
CA THR A 113 -3.66 10.74 7.65
C THR A 113 -4.78 9.95 6.97
N LEU A 114 -5.70 10.63 6.29
CA LEU A 114 -6.77 10.01 5.51
C LEU A 114 -6.26 9.01 4.46
N MET A 115 -5.17 9.34 3.77
CA MET A 115 -4.58 8.48 2.74
C MET A 115 -3.68 7.39 3.32
N TYR A 116 -3.05 7.63 4.47
CA TYR A 116 -2.17 6.64 5.11
C TYR A 116 -2.94 5.47 5.72
N VAL A 117 -4.16 5.67 6.20
CA VAL A 117 -4.98 4.58 6.76
C VAL A 117 -5.21 3.44 5.74
N PRO A 118 -5.82 3.67 4.56
CA PRO A 118 -5.99 2.62 3.55
C PRO A 118 -4.64 2.14 2.97
N THR A 119 -3.61 2.99 2.93
CA THR A 119 -2.25 2.57 2.59
C THR A 119 -1.76 1.47 3.53
N ILE A 120 -1.91 1.61 4.85
CA ILE A 120 -1.40 0.63 5.80
C ILE A 120 -2.33 -0.60 5.88
N ALA A 121 -3.63 -0.36 6.08
CA ALA A 121 -4.58 -1.43 6.33
C ALA A 121 -4.89 -2.26 5.07
N MET A 122 -5.21 -1.62 3.94
CA MET A 122 -5.58 -2.33 2.72
C MET A 122 -4.36 -2.76 1.92
N ASN A 123 -3.35 -1.89 1.78
CA ASN A 123 -2.20 -2.19 0.94
C ASN A 123 -1.12 -2.99 1.67
N LEU A 124 -0.55 -2.48 2.76
CA LEU A 124 0.56 -3.15 3.44
C LEU A 124 0.13 -4.48 4.08
N SER A 125 -1.06 -4.54 4.69
CA SER A 125 -1.47 -5.71 5.46
C SER A 125 -2.04 -6.82 4.58
N GLN A 126 -2.82 -6.49 3.54
CA GLN A 126 -3.57 -7.50 2.78
C GLN A 126 -3.22 -7.61 1.30
N CYS A 127 -2.42 -6.69 0.75
CA CYS A 127 -2.11 -6.81 -0.66
C CYS A 127 -1.10 -7.95 -0.88
N PRO A 128 -1.37 -8.92 -1.77
CA PRO A 128 -0.42 -9.99 -2.07
C PRO A 128 0.81 -9.50 -2.86
N THR A 129 0.78 -8.24 -3.33
CA THR A 129 1.94 -7.61 -3.97
C THR A 129 3.02 -7.17 -2.97
N GLN A 130 2.78 -7.32 -1.67
CA GLN A 130 3.80 -7.09 -0.65
C GLN A 130 4.67 -8.33 -0.46
N SER A 131 5.98 -8.13 -0.38
CA SER A 131 6.96 -9.21 -0.31
C SER A 131 6.75 -10.13 0.89
N TRP A 132 6.41 -9.59 2.07
CA TRP A 132 6.12 -10.39 3.26
C TRP A 132 4.82 -11.20 3.14
N ASN A 133 3.79 -10.65 2.49
CA ASN A 133 2.55 -11.38 2.24
C ASN A 133 2.77 -12.50 1.22
N MET A 134 3.49 -12.22 0.14
CA MET A 134 3.84 -13.23 -0.86
C MET A 134 4.69 -14.35 -0.25
N TRP A 135 5.66 -14.00 0.59
CA TRP A 135 6.44 -14.98 1.33
C TRP A 135 5.56 -15.84 2.25
N ALA A 136 4.66 -15.22 3.02
CA ALA A 136 3.76 -15.95 3.93
C ALA A 136 2.82 -16.90 3.16
N LEU A 137 2.32 -16.50 1.99
CA LEU A 137 1.51 -17.34 1.11
C LEU A 137 2.31 -18.53 0.57
N ASN A 138 3.53 -18.28 0.10
CA ASN A 138 4.43 -19.33 -0.40
C ASN A 138 4.85 -20.32 0.70
N HIS A 139 4.99 -19.85 1.94
CA HIS A 139 5.31 -20.67 3.10
C HIS A 139 4.11 -21.51 3.57
N SER A 140 2.94 -20.87 3.74
CA SER A 140 1.71 -21.52 4.23
C SER A 140 0.97 -22.35 3.18
N LYS A 141 1.38 -22.26 1.91
CA LYS A 141 0.72 -22.92 0.76
C LYS A 141 -0.74 -22.52 0.59
N VAL A 142 -1.12 -21.34 1.09
CA VAL A 142 -2.46 -20.79 0.94
C VAL A 142 -2.57 -20.06 -0.40
N SER A 143 -3.70 -20.25 -1.08
CA SER A 143 -3.99 -19.53 -2.33
C SER A 143 -4.17 -18.02 -2.07
N VAL A 144 -3.66 -17.19 -2.98
CA VAL A 144 -3.88 -15.73 -2.98
C VAL A 144 -5.38 -15.39 -2.88
N LYS A 145 -6.24 -16.20 -3.51
CA LYS A 145 -7.69 -16.01 -3.50
C LYS A 145 -8.28 -16.17 -2.10
N ASP A 146 -7.85 -17.19 -1.37
CA ASP A 146 -8.36 -17.48 -0.03
C ASP A 146 -7.85 -16.46 0.98
N PHE A 147 -6.59 -16.03 0.84
CA PHE A 147 -6.02 -14.93 1.60
C PHE A 147 -6.79 -13.61 1.42
N LEU A 148 -7.10 -13.24 0.18
CA LEU A 148 -7.88 -12.03 -0.09
C LEU A 148 -9.31 -12.15 0.46
N LYS A 149 -9.99 -13.29 0.26
CA LYS A 149 -11.37 -13.48 0.74
C LYS A 149 -11.47 -13.43 2.26
N THR A 150 -10.52 -14.04 2.97
CA THR A 150 -10.53 -14.09 4.42
C THR A 150 -10.10 -12.77 5.04
N GLY A 151 -9.12 -12.07 4.46
CA GLY A 151 -8.64 -10.80 4.98
C GLY A 151 -9.55 -9.61 4.68
N LEU A 152 -10.14 -9.53 3.47
CA LEU A 152 -10.68 -8.28 2.91
C LEU A 152 -11.72 -7.60 3.78
N PHE A 153 -12.61 -8.38 4.36
CA PHE A 153 -13.63 -7.85 5.24
C PHE A 153 -13.02 -7.22 6.50
N TRP A 154 -12.04 -7.89 7.12
CA TRP A 154 -11.42 -7.41 8.35
C TRP A 154 -10.59 -6.16 8.15
N THR A 155 -9.78 -6.11 7.10
CA THR A 155 -8.96 -4.92 6.83
C THR A 155 -9.80 -3.74 6.38
N TRP A 156 -10.89 -3.98 5.65
CA TRP A 156 -11.87 -2.95 5.33
C TRP A 156 -12.52 -2.39 6.60
N LEU A 157 -12.95 -3.25 7.53
CA LEU A 157 -13.53 -2.84 8.80
C LEU A 157 -12.54 -2.02 9.65
N ILE A 158 -11.29 -2.48 9.75
CA ILE A 158 -10.21 -1.76 10.45
C ILE A 158 -9.95 -0.40 9.78
N THR A 159 -9.94 -0.36 8.45
CA THR A 159 -9.81 0.88 7.67
C THR A 159 -10.95 1.83 8.00
N ALA A 160 -12.19 1.34 8.05
CA ALA A 160 -13.36 2.15 8.37
C ALA A 160 -13.28 2.77 9.77
N ILE A 161 -12.92 1.97 10.78
CA ILE A 161 -12.76 2.46 12.16
C ILE A 161 -11.66 3.53 12.23
N ASN A 162 -10.51 3.29 11.60
CA ASN A 162 -9.41 4.25 11.62
C ASN A 162 -9.73 5.53 10.85
N LEU A 163 -10.46 5.47 9.74
CA LEU A 163 -10.90 6.65 9.00
C LEU A 163 -11.90 7.50 9.82
N VAL A 164 -12.77 6.86 10.61
CA VAL A 164 -13.63 7.56 11.57
C VAL A 164 -12.80 8.25 12.67
N LEU A 165 -11.75 7.60 13.17
CA LEU A 165 -10.84 8.24 14.13
C LEU A 165 -10.10 9.44 13.53
N VAL A 166 -9.68 9.35 12.26
CA VAL A 166 -9.07 10.48 11.55
C VAL A 166 -10.01 11.68 11.50
N TYR A 167 -11.31 11.46 11.26
CA TYR A 167 -12.31 12.53 11.31
C TYR A 167 -12.35 13.22 12.68
N PHE A 168 -12.36 12.48 13.78
CA PHE A 168 -12.44 13.09 15.12
C PHE A 168 -11.16 13.80 15.56
N ILE A 169 -9.99 13.38 15.05
CA ILE A 169 -8.70 13.95 15.48
C ILE A 169 -8.27 15.10 14.57
N PHE A 170 -8.55 15.02 13.27
CA PHE A 170 -8.00 15.93 12.25
C PHE A 170 -9.06 16.61 11.36
N GLY A 171 -10.33 16.17 11.43
CA GLY A 171 -11.41 16.59 10.53
C GLY A 171 -12.28 17.73 11.03
#